data_AF-A0A1R1C8W9-F1
#
_entry.id   AF-A0A1R1C8W9-F1
#
_cell.length_a   1.000
_cell.length_b   1.000
_cell.length_c   1.000
_cell.angle_alpha   90.00
_cell.angle_beta   90.00
_cell.angle_gamma   90.00
#
_symmetry.space_group_name_H-M   'P 1'
#
loop_
_entity.id
_entity.type
_entity.pdbx_description
1 polymer ?
#
loop_
_entity_poly.entity_id
_entity_poly.type
_entity_poly.pdbx_seq_one_letter_code
_entity_poly.pdbx_strand_id
1 'polypeptide(L)' 'MLEKICIVVLLFALLILGDWHNYKRLDRKSTILYVLCLLSSIYLSLLFSTLVSGPGFEDVLNTLYGGPAKKIVNYLDVSR' A
#
# COMPACT_ATOMS: atom_id res chain seq x y z
N MET A 1 6.10 7.30 -10.03
CA MET A 1 5.68 8.30 -9.00
C MET A 1 4.21 8.15 -8.67
N LEU A 2 3.31 8.26 -9.65
CA LEU A 2 1.85 8.15 -9.45
C LEU A 2 1.44 6.76 -8.92
N GLU A 3 2.06 5.68 -9.44
CA GLU A 3 1.84 4.31 -8.95
C GLU A 3 2.20 4.15 -7.46
N LYS A 4 3.37 4.64 -7.04
CA LYS A 4 3.80 4.57 -5.63
C LYS A 4 2.81 5.30 -4.70
N ILE A 5 2.32 6.47 -5.12
CA ILE A 5 1.31 7.23 -4.38
C ILE A 5 -0.01 6.46 -4.33
N CYS A 6 -0.48 5.89 -5.45
CA CYS A 6 -1.69 5.07 -5.48
C CYS A 6 -1.60 3.88 -4.52
N ILE A 7 -0.45 3.21 -4.46
CA ILE A 7 -0.23 2.07 -3.56
C ILE A 7 -0.25 2.52 -2.09
N VAL A 8 0.44 3.62 -1.76
CA VAL A 8 0.41 4.19 -0.40
C VAL A 8 -1.04 4.52 0.00
N VAL A 9 -1.80 5.17 -0.88
CA VAL A 9 -3.23 5.46 -0.64
C VAL A 9 -4.04 4.17 -0.43
N LEU A 10 -3.78 3.12 -1.22
CA LEU A 10 -4.49 1.85 -1.10
C LEU A 10 -4.17 1.12 0.22
N LEU A 11 -2.91 1.14 0.65
CA LEU A 11 -2.48 0.59 1.95
C LEU A 11 -3.12 1.33 3.12
N PHE A 12 -3.13 2.66 3.09
CA PHE A 12 -3.79 3.45 4.13
C PHE A 12 -5.32 3.27 4.12
N ALA A 13 -5.93 3.11 2.94
CA ALA A 13 -7.36 2.80 2.84
C ALA A 13 -7.68 1.44 3.48
N LEU A 14 -6.87 0.41 3.21
CA LEU A 14 -7.04 -0.91 3.83
C LEU A 14 -6.84 -0.85 5.36
N LEU A 15 -5.84 -0.10 5.82
CA LEU A 15 -5.57 0.08 7.25
C LEU A 15 -6.75 0.77 7.95
N ILE A 16 -7.28 1.85 7.37
CA ILE A 16 -8.44 2.57 7.92
C ILE A 16 -9.69 1.68 7.90
N LEU A 17 -9.91 0.87 6.85
CA LEU A 17 -11.02 -0.07 6.78
C LEU A 17 -10.92 -1.18 7.83
N GLY A 18 -9.72 -1.73 8.05
CA GLY A 18 -9.46 -2.72 9.10
C GLY A 18 -9.65 -2.15 10.51
N ASP A 19 -9.15 -0.93 10.73
CA ASP A 19 -9.26 -0.26 12.02
C ASP A 19 -10.62 0.39 12.27
N TRP A 20 -11.51 0.47 11.27
CA TRP A 20 -12.81 1.13 11.38
C TRP A 20 -13.64 0.66 12.58
N HIS A 21 -13.59 -0.65 12.88
CA HIS A 21 -14.31 -1.23 14.02
C HIS A 21 -13.67 -0.82 15.36
N ASN A 22 -12.33 -0.77 15.41
CA ASN A 22 -11.59 -0.36 16.60
C ASN A 22 -11.72 1.14 16.85
N TYR A 23 -11.72 1.95 15.79
CA TYR A 23 -11.80 3.41 15.85
C TYR A 23 -13.09 3.90 16.52
N LYS A 24 -14.22 3.20 16.30
CA LYS A 24 -15.51 3.51 16.95
C LYS A 24 -15.52 3.27 18.45
N ARG A 25 -14.59 2.47 18.99
CA ARG A 25 -14.47 2.14 20.41
C ARG A 25 -13.38 2.91 21.13
N LEU A 26 -12.62 3.75 20.43
CA LEU A 26 -11.53 4.52 21.02
C LEU A 26 -12.03 5.76 21.78
N ASP A 27 -11.39 6.04 22.91
CA ASP A 27 -11.59 7.28 23.65
C ASP A 27 -10.92 8.47 22.93
N ARG A 28 -11.42 9.70 23.12
CA ARG A 28 -10.99 10.90 22.37
C ARG A 28 -9.49 11.13 22.41
N LYS A 29 -8.83 10.86 23.55
CA LYS A 29 -7.37 11.00 23.70
C LYS A 29 -6.63 10.00 22.83
N SER A 30 -7.09 8.75 22.80
CA SER A 30 -6.51 7.69 21.98
C SER A 30 -6.71 7.98 20.49
N THR A 31 -7.85 8.55 20.12
CA THR A 31 -8.13 8.98 18.75
C THR A 31 -7.12 10.02 18.27
N ILE A 32 -6.83 11.02 19.10
CA ILE A 32 -5.86 12.08 18.76
C ILE A 32 -4.46 11.50 18.55
N LEU A 33 -4.01 10.61 19.44
CA LEU A 33 -2.72 9.95 19.32
C LEU A 33 -2.64 9.07 18.06
N TYR A 34 -3.70 8.33 17.77
CA TYR A 34 -3.79 7.52 16.56
C TYR A 34 -3.72 8.37 15.30
N VAL A 35 -4.48 9.47 15.23
CA VAL A 35 -4.47 10.40 14.09
C VAL A 35 -3.09 11.03 13.89
N LEU A 36 -2.41 11.41 14.96
CA LEU A 36 -1.03 11.91 14.91
C LEU A 36 -0.07 10.86 14.35
N CYS A 37 -0.12 9.63 14.86
CA CYS A 37 0.71 8.54 14.35
C CYS A 37 0.41 8.24 12.87
N LEU A 38 -0.86 8.26 12.48
CA LEU A 38 -1.29 7.99 11.12
C LEU A 38 -0.82 9.09 10.15
N LEU A 39 -0.93 10.36 10.56
CA LEU A 39 -0.38 11.50 9.82
C LEU A 39 1.14 11.40 9.64
N SER A 40 1.88 11.09 10.71
CA SER A 40 3.34 10.90 10.63
C SER A 40 3.71 9.74 9.69
N SER A 41 2.94 8.64 9.73
CA SER A 41 3.16 7.49 8.85
C SER A 41 2.88 7.80 7.38
N ILE A 42 1.83 8.57 7.07
CA ILE A 42 1.53 9.04 5.71
C ILE A 42 2.67 9.93 5.20
N TYR A 43 3.08 10.91 6.01
CA TYR A 43 4.17 11.83 5.64
C TYR A 43 5.46 11.07 5.35
N LEU A 44 5.83 10.12 6.20
CA LEU A 44 7.02 9.31 6.02
C LEU A 44 6.91 8.44 4.76
N SER A 45 5.74 7.82 4.52
CA SER A 45 5.50 7.02 3.31
C SER A 45 5.62 7.85 2.03
N LEU A 46 5.12 9.08 2.03
CA LEU A 46 5.26 10.00 0.90
C LEU A 46 6.73 10.43 0.70
N LEU A 47 7.44 10.74 1.79
CA LEU A 47 8.85 11.12 1.76
C LEU A 47 9.74 9.99 1.24
N PHE A 48 9.49 8.74 1.65
CA PHE A 48 10.19 7.58 1.10
C PHE A 48 9.79 7.29 -0.34
N SER A 49 8.53 7.49 -0.71
CA SER A 49 8.07 7.33 -2.09
C SER A 49 8.76 8.31 -3.05
N THR A 50 9.15 9.50 -2.58
CA THR A 50 9.83 10.52 -3.39
C THR A 50 11.35 10.40 -3.36
N LEU A 51 11.96 9.99 -2.23
CA LEU A 51 13.42 9.85 -2.11
C LEU A 51 13.97 8.52 -2.63
N VAL A 52 13.20 7.44 -2.57
CA VAL A 52 13.73 6.10 -2.89
C VAL A 52 13.59 5.79 -4.38
N SER A 53 14.72 5.89 -5.08
CA SER A 53 14.99 5.30 -6.40
C SER A 53 15.51 3.85 -6.32
N GLY A 54 15.35 3.18 -5.18
CA GLY A 54 15.72 1.77 -4.96
C GLY A 54 14.75 0.78 -5.64
N PRO A 55 15.02 -0.54 -5.58
CA PRO A 55 14.30 -1.58 -6.33
C PRO A 55 12.81 -1.34 -6.22
N GLY A 56 12.18 -1.16 -7.38
CA GLY A 56 10.84 -0.62 -7.47
C GLY A 56 9.85 -1.52 -6.76
N PHE A 57 8.70 -0.99 -6.40
CA PHE A 57 7.56 -1.82 -6.02
C PHE A 57 7.22 -2.82 -7.14
N GLU A 58 7.57 -2.50 -8.39
CA GLU A 58 7.63 -3.40 -9.53
C GLU A 58 8.44 -4.67 -9.23
N ASP A 59 9.64 -4.59 -8.66
CA ASP A 59 10.46 -5.77 -8.34
C ASP A 59 9.81 -6.64 -7.24
N VAL A 60 9.18 -6.00 -6.25
CA VAL A 60 8.45 -6.70 -5.19
C VAL A 60 7.18 -7.37 -5.75
N LEU A 61 6.43 -6.68 -6.61
CA LEU A 61 5.29 -7.23 -7.31
C LEU A 61 5.69 -8.32 -8.29
N ASN A 62 6.83 -8.19 -8.99
CA ASN A 62 7.32 -9.21 -9.90
C ASN A 62 7.81 -10.45 -9.13
N THR A 63 8.34 -10.25 -7.91
CA THR A 63 8.70 -11.35 -7.02
C THR A 63 7.47 -12.08 -6.48
N LEU A 64 6.45 -11.35 -6.02
CA LEU A 64 5.22 -11.92 -5.45
C LEU A 64 4.26 -12.47 -6.52
N TYR A 65 4.11 -11.75 -7.63
CA TYR A 65 3.09 -11.99 -8.64
C TYR A 65 3.65 -12.32 -10.04
N GLY A 66 4.94 -12.14 -10.30
CA GLY A 66 5.52 -12.39 -11.63
C GLY A 66 5.42 -13.85 -12.07
N GLY A 67 5.50 -14.80 -11.13
CA GLY A 67 5.24 -16.22 -11.39
C GLY A 67 3.81 -16.49 -11.87
N PRO A 68 2.77 -16.15 -11.08
CA PRO A 68 1.38 -16.31 -11.51
C PRO A 68 1.02 -15.46 -12.74
N ALA A 69 1.55 -14.23 -12.87
CA ALA A 69 1.32 -13.38 -14.03
C ALA A 69 1.84 -14.02 -15.33
N LYS A 70 3.06 -14.60 -15.32
CA LYS A 70 3.60 -15.34 -16.48
C LYS A 70 2.74 -16.53 -16.88
N LYS A 71 2.15 -17.24 -15.93
CA LYS A 71 1.24 -18.37 -16.24
C LYS A 71 -0.04 -17.90 -16.94
N ILE A 72 -0.60 -16.78 -16.50
CA ILE A 72 -1.81 -16.21 -17.10
C ILE A 72 -1.51 -15.69 -18.52
N VAL A 73 -0.39 -14.98 -18.70
CA VAL A 73 0.05 -14.51 -20.02
C VAL A 73 0.29 -15.67 -20.96
N ASN A 74 1.04 -16.70 -20.54
CA ASN A 74 1.27 -17.89 -21.38
C ASN A 74 -0.03 -18.62 -21.73
N TYR A 75 -1.01 -18.68 -20.83
CA TYR A 75 -2.31 -19.27 -21.12
C TYR A 75 -3.08 -18.48 -22.18
N LEU A 76 -3.01 -17.15 -22.13
CA LEU A 76 -3.65 -16.24 -23.08
C LEU A 76 -2.92 -16.16 -24.43
N ASP A 77 -1.60 -16.35 -24.44
CA ASP A 77 -0.78 -16.30 -25.65
C ASP A 77 -0.83 -17.62 -26.44
N VAL A 78 -1.03 -18.75 -25.75
CA VAL A 78 -1.25 -20.08 -26.38
C VAL A 78 -2.66 -20.21 -26.98
N SER A 79 -3.58 -19.29 -26.67
CA SER A 79 -4.94 -19.27 -27.23
C SER A 79 -5.09 -18.41 -28.50
N ARG A 80 -3.98 -18.06 -29.16
CA ARG A 80 -3.92 -17.39 -30.47
C ARG A 80 -3.26 -18.27 -31.52
#